data_AF-A0A7T5R1W5-F1
#
_entry.id   AF-A0A7T5R1W5-F1
#
_cell.length_a   1.000
_cell.length_b   1.000
_cell.length_c   1.000
_cell.angle_alpha   90.00
_cell.angle_beta   90.00
_cell.angle_gamma   90.00
#
_symmetry.space_group_name_H-M   'P 1'
#
loop_
_entity.id
_entity.type
_entity.pdbx_description
1 polymer ?
#
loop_
_entity_poly.entity_id
_entity_poly.type
_entity_poly.pdbx_seq_one_letter_code
_entity_poly.pdbx_strand_id
1 'polypeptide(L)'
;MPYVLLVMGAAIGLFGLYKFFVSANPKQIRAFLLAAVFFIISIALLFMAVTGRLPAAIALALAIWPIALAWWKAQHNPLKAKSVRPAQMTRGEALKILGLTDTATAEDIEEAYKRLIVKVHPDQQGSDWMATKLNEARDLLQK
;
A
#
# COMPACT_ATOMS: atom_id res chain seq x y z
N MET A 1 -44.81 1.85 -17.04
CA MET A 1 -43.74 0.87 -16.78
C MET A 1 -42.28 1.39 -16.89
N PRO A 2 -41.93 2.70 -16.85
CA PRO A 2 -40.52 3.13 -16.86
C PRO A 2 -39.82 3.00 -15.50
N TYR A 3 -40.59 3.09 -14.40
CA TYR A 3 -40.05 3.09 -13.03
C TYR A 3 -39.50 1.72 -12.60
N VAL A 4 -40.03 0.62 -13.15
CA VAL A 4 -39.58 -0.74 -12.83
C VAL A 4 -38.14 -0.96 -13.32
N LEU A 5 -37.79 -0.47 -14.52
CA LEU A 5 -36.43 -0.54 -15.05
C LEU A 5 -35.45 0.33 -14.24
N LEU A 6 -35.92 1.50 -13.78
CA LEU A 6 -35.13 2.41 -12.94
C LEU A 6 -34.80 1.78 -11.58
N VAL A 7 -35.80 1.18 -10.93
CA VAL A 7 -35.63 0.49 -9.64
C VAL A 7 -34.73 -0.74 -9.78
N MET A 8 -34.89 -1.52 -10.85
CA MET A 8 -34.08 -2.70 -11.09
C MET A 8 -32.62 -2.34 -11.40
N GLY A 9 -32.38 -1.29 -12.19
CA GLY A 9 -31.04 -0.76 -12.45
C GLY A 9 -30.36 -0.21 -11.19
N ALA A 10 -31.10 0.51 -10.35
CA ALA A 10 -30.60 1.01 -9.07
C ALA A 10 -30.22 -0.13 -8.12
N ALA A 11 -31.04 -1.19 -8.05
CA ALA A 11 -30.77 -2.37 -7.23
C ALA A 11 -29.51 -3.12 -7.69
N ILE A 12 -29.31 -3.29 -9.00
CA ILE A 12 -28.10 -3.92 -9.57
C ILE A 12 -26.86 -3.05 -9.30
N GLY A 13 -26.97 -1.73 -9.46
CA GLY A 13 -25.89 -0.80 -9.16
C GLY A 13 -25.48 -0.83 -7.68
N LEU A 14 -26.46 -0.81 -6.77
CA LEU A 14 -26.25 -0.91 -5.32
C LEU A 14 -25.62 -2.26 -4.93
N PHE A 15 -26.06 -3.35 -5.53
CA PHE A 15 -25.50 -4.68 -5.27
C PHE A 15 -24.06 -4.80 -5.79
N GLY A 16 -23.77 -4.25 -6.98
CA GLY A 16 -22.41 -4.18 -7.53
C GLY A 16 -21.47 -3.35 -6.65
N LEU A 17 -21.94 -2.19 -6.19
CA LEU A 17 -21.21 -1.34 -5.22
C LEU A 17 -20.96 -2.07 -3.90
N TYR A 18 -21.98 -2.74 -3.35
CA TYR A 18 -21.85 -3.52 -2.12
C TYR A 18 -20.80 -4.63 -2.25
N LYS A 19 -20.88 -5.43 -3.33
CA LYS A 19 -19.92 -6.51 -3.56
C LYS A 19 -18.50 -5.99 -3.78
N PHE A 20 -18.36 -4.88 -4.51
CA PHE A 20 -17.07 -4.22 -4.71
C PHE A 20 -16.50 -3.74 -3.37
N PHE A 21 -17.30 -3.10 -2.51
CA PHE A 21 -16.82 -2.56 -1.23
C PHE A 21 -16.44 -3.65 -0.22
N VAL A 22 -17.19 -4.76 -0.18
CA VAL A 22 -16.91 -5.89 0.73
C VAL A 22 -15.68 -6.71 0.29
N SER A 23 -15.35 -6.72 -1.00
CA SER A 23 -14.16 -7.41 -1.53
C SER A 23 -12.95 -6.50 -1.80
N ALA A 24 -13.11 -5.18 -1.63
CA ALA A 24 -12.08 -4.22 -1.97
C ALA A 24 -10.93 -4.24 -0.96
N ASN A 25 -9.75 -4.58 -1.48
CA ASN A 25 -8.48 -4.41 -0.80
C ASN A 25 -8.29 -2.92 -0.41
N PRO A 26 -7.76 -2.56 0.78
CA PRO A 26 -7.58 -1.16 1.21
C PRO A 26 -6.85 -0.25 0.19
N LYS A 27 -6.02 -0.82 -0.68
CA LYS A 27 -5.40 -0.11 -1.81
C LYS A 27 -6.40 0.34 -2.87
N GLN A 28 -7.38 -0.49 -3.22
CA GLN A 28 -8.41 -0.17 -4.20
C GLN A 28 -9.39 0.87 -3.68
N ILE A 29 -9.74 0.82 -2.39
CA ILE A 29 -10.60 1.83 -1.75
C ILE A 29 -9.96 3.21 -1.82
N ARG A 30 -8.66 3.32 -1.53
CA ARG A 30 -7.92 4.59 -1.63
C ARG A 30 -7.87 5.11 -3.07
N ALA A 31 -7.61 4.25 -4.05
CA ALA A 31 -7.59 4.62 -5.46
C ALA A 31 -8.97 5.13 -5.93
N PHE A 32 -10.04 4.46 -5.53
CA PHE A 32 -11.40 4.87 -5.85
C PHE A 32 -11.78 6.21 -5.21
N LEU A 33 -11.44 6.42 -3.94
CA LEU A 33 -11.65 7.70 -3.24
C LEU A 33 -10.90 8.85 -3.93
N LEU A 34 -9.64 8.63 -4.30
CA LEU A 34 -8.84 9.62 -5.03
C LEU A 34 -9.46 9.95 -6.39
N ALA A 35 -9.88 8.93 -7.14
CA ALA A 35 -10.56 9.12 -8.42
C ALA A 35 -11.88 9.88 -8.28
N ALA A 36 -12.67 9.58 -7.25
CA ALA A 36 -13.93 10.28 -6.96
C ALA A 36 -13.69 11.76 -6.62
N VAL A 37 -12.71 12.07 -5.78
CA VAL A 37 -12.33 13.46 -5.46
C VAL A 37 -11.90 14.20 -6.72
N PHE A 38 -11.07 13.59 -7.57
CA PHE A 38 -10.64 14.19 -8.84
C PHE A 38 -11.83 14.48 -9.78
N PHE A 39 -12.78 13.55 -9.86
CA PHE A 39 -13.99 13.71 -10.67
C PHE A 39 -14.87 14.86 -10.16
N ILE A 40 -15.06 14.96 -8.84
CA ILE A 40 -15.80 16.08 -8.21
C ILE A 40 -15.11 17.41 -8.50
N ILE A 41 -13.79 17.50 -8.33
CA ILE A 41 -13.02 18.72 -8.63
C ILE A 41 -13.16 19.09 -10.11
N SER A 42 -13.09 18.12 -11.01
CA SER A 42 -13.23 18.35 -12.46
C SER A 42 -14.61 18.93 -12.81
N ILE A 43 -15.67 18.39 -12.21
CA ILE A 43 -17.04 18.92 -12.38
C ILE A 43 -17.15 20.33 -11.82
N ALA A 44 -16.60 20.58 -10.62
CA ALA A 44 -16.62 21.90 -10.00
C ALA A 44 -15.87 22.95 -10.83
N LEU A 45 -14.71 22.59 -11.40
CA LEU A 45 -13.94 23.45 -12.30
C LEU A 45 -14.71 23.73 -13.60
N LEU A 46 -15.36 22.72 -14.18
CA LEU A 46 -16.18 22.89 -15.38
C LEU A 46 -17.38 23.82 -15.11
N PHE A 47 -18.07 23.63 -13.98
CA PHE A 47 -19.14 24.53 -13.54
C PHE A 47 -18.64 25.96 -13.34
N MET A 48 -17.44 26.12 -12.76
CA MET A 48 -16.85 27.44 -12.53
C MET A 48 -16.37 28.12 -13.82
N ALA A 49 -15.97 27.34 -14.82
CA ALA A 49 -15.67 27.84 -16.16
C ALA A 49 -16.94 28.35 -16.87
N VAL A 50 -18.03 27.57 -16.83
CA VAL A 50 -19.32 27.94 -17.44
C VAL A 50 -19.93 29.21 -16.82
N THR A 51 -19.72 29.43 -15.52
CA THR A 51 -20.21 30.63 -14.81
C THR A 51 -19.33 31.87 -14.99
N GLY A 52 -18.30 31.81 -15.85
CA GLY A 52 -17.42 32.95 -16.15
C GLY A 52 -16.38 33.25 -15.06
N ARG A 53 -16.21 32.36 -14.07
CA ARG A 53 -15.26 32.51 -12.96
C ARG A 53 -13.94 31.76 -13.21
N LEU A 54 -13.50 31.76 -14.48
CA LEU A 54 -12.25 31.12 -14.90
C LEU A 54 -11.01 31.59 -14.12
N PRO A 55 -10.86 32.90 -13.79
CA PRO A 55 -9.71 33.37 -13.01
C PRO A 55 -9.66 32.75 -11.60
N ALA A 56 -10.81 32.57 -10.95
CA ALA A 56 -10.90 31.93 -9.64
C ALA A 56 -10.50 30.45 -9.71
N ALA A 57 -10.73 29.77 -10.84
CA ALA A 57 -10.43 28.36 -11.04
C ALA A 57 -8.93 28.13 -11.12
N ILE A 58 -8.27 29.00 -11.89
CA ILE A 58 -6.83 29.00 -12.05
C ILE A 58 -6.16 29.33 -10.72
N ALA A 59 -6.65 30.33 -9.97
CA ALA A 59 -6.13 30.67 -8.66
C ALA A 59 -6.21 29.50 -7.66
N LEU A 60 -7.34 28.78 -7.64
CA LEU A 60 -7.52 27.62 -6.76
C LEU A 60 -6.59 26.46 -7.13
N ALA A 61 -6.44 26.16 -8.42
CA ALA A 61 -5.56 25.11 -8.91
C ALA A 61 -4.09 25.39 -8.55
N LEU A 62 -3.64 26.64 -8.73
CA LEU A 62 -2.29 27.07 -8.35
C LEU A 62 -2.05 27.02 -6.83
N ALA A 63 -3.06 27.34 -6.02
CA ALA A 63 -2.96 27.27 -4.56
C ALA A 63 -2.83 25.81 -4.05
N ILE A 64 -3.46 24.85 -4.73
CA ILE A 64 -3.41 23.42 -4.36
C ILE A 64 -2.15 22.73 -4.91
N TRP A 65 -1.57 23.25 -5.99
CA TRP A 65 -0.37 22.71 -6.66
C TRP A 65 0.80 22.37 -5.72
N PRO A 66 1.26 23.25 -4.79
CA PRO A 66 2.38 22.93 -3.91
C PRO A 66 2.07 21.77 -2.94
N ILE A 67 0.81 21.65 -2.49
CA ILE A 67 0.38 20.56 -1.60
C ILE A 67 0.35 19.24 -2.37
N ALA A 68 -0.18 19.26 -3.60
CA ALA A 68 -0.18 18.10 -4.48
C ALA A 68 1.24 17.63 -4.81
N LEU A 69 2.16 18.56 -5.11
CA LEU A 69 3.58 18.26 -5.31
C LEU A 69 4.25 17.69 -4.06
N ALA A 70 3.96 18.24 -2.88
CA ALA A 70 4.50 17.75 -1.62
C ALA A 70 4.03 16.32 -1.31
N TRP A 71 2.75 16.02 -1.56
CA TRP A 71 2.20 14.68 -1.43
C TRP A 71 2.78 13.70 -2.46
N TRP A 72 2.94 14.13 -3.71
CA TRP A 72 3.54 13.31 -4.76
C TRP A 72 5.00 12.95 -4.41
N LYS A 73 5.79 13.95 -4.00
CA LYS A 73 7.15 13.75 -3.49
C LYS A 73 7.16 12.84 -2.27
N ALA A 74 6.27 13.02 -1.29
CA ALA A 74 6.22 12.19 -0.10
C ALA A 74 5.93 10.71 -0.41
N GLN A 75 5.09 10.42 -1.41
CA GLN A 75 4.82 9.05 -1.86
C GLN A 75 5.94 8.46 -2.73
N HIS A 76 6.69 9.30 -3.45
CA HIS A 76 7.79 8.90 -4.34
C HIS A 76 9.18 9.15 -3.74
N ASN A 77 9.29 9.41 -2.44
CA ASN A 77 10.58 9.60 -1.79
C ASN A 77 11.10 8.25 -1.28
N PRO A 78 11.94 7.52 -2.02
CA PRO A 78 12.58 6.29 -1.53
C PRO A 78 13.54 6.58 -0.36
N LEU A 79 13.79 7.85 -0.03
CA LEU A 79 14.75 8.24 1.01
C LEU A 79 14.28 7.98 2.44
N LYS A 80 13.03 7.54 2.66
CA LYS A 80 12.63 6.94 3.95
C LYS A 80 13.15 5.50 4.12
N ALA A 81 13.87 4.98 3.14
CA ALA A 81 14.75 3.82 3.23
C ALA A 81 16.23 4.23 3.22
N LYS A 82 16.59 5.42 3.74
CA LYS A 82 17.94 5.59 4.32
C LYS A 82 17.95 4.89 5.68
N SER A 83 17.73 3.57 5.65
CA SER A 83 18.28 2.70 6.67
C SER A 83 19.75 3.10 6.78
N VAL A 84 20.20 3.40 7.99
CA VAL A 84 21.55 3.00 8.40
C VAL A 84 21.77 1.66 7.71
N ARG A 85 22.67 1.55 6.71
CA ARG A 85 22.91 0.26 6.06
C ARG A 85 23.09 -0.72 7.21
N PRO A 86 22.16 -1.66 7.46
CA PRO A 86 22.48 -2.69 8.42
C PRO A 86 23.76 -3.29 7.86
N ALA A 87 24.81 -3.36 8.67
CA ALA A 87 25.99 -4.11 8.29
C ALA A 87 25.49 -5.41 7.62
N GLN A 88 25.98 -5.72 6.41
CA GLN A 88 25.58 -6.92 5.70
C GLN A 88 25.56 -8.05 6.72
N MET A 89 24.40 -8.70 6.87
CA MET A 89 24.21 -9.72 7.89
C MET A 89 25.37 -10.69 7.82
N THR A 90 26.01 -10.96 8.94
CA THR A 90 27.10 -11.94 8.97
C THR A 90 26.53 -13.35 9.09
N ARG A 91 27.29 -14.36 8.69
CA ARG A 91 26.88 -15.78 8.84
C ARG A 91 26.49 -16.13 10.29
N GLY A 92 27.25 -15.64 11.26
CA GLY A 92 26.97 -15.85 12.69
C GLY A 92 25.69 -15.14 13.17
N GLU A 93 25.38 -13.96 12.63
CA GLU A 93 24.10 -13.28 12.91
C GLU A 93 22.92 -14.03 12.28
N ALA A 94 23.07 -14.52 11.05
CA ALA A 94 22.03 -15.31 10.38
C ALA A 94 21.69 -16.58 11.17
N LEU A 95 22.71 -17.30 11.66
CA LEU A 95 22.53 -18.48 12.51
C LEU A 95 21.81 -18.13 13.83
N LYS A 96 22.21 -17.03 14.49
CA LYS A 96 21.52 -16.56 15.70
C LYS A 96 20.05 -16.20 15.47
N ILE A 97 19.74 -15.56 14.34
CA ILE A 97 18.38 -15.17 13.97
C ILE A 97 17.50 -16.40 13.75
N LEU A 98 18.03 -17.47 13.13
CA LEU A 98 17.30 -18.73 12.95
C LEU A 98 17.34 -19.65 14.19
N GLY A 99 18.16 -19.33 15.19
CA GLY A 99 18.35 -20.16 16.39
C GLY A 99 19.15 -21.43 16.11
N LEU A 100 20.11 -21.35 15.20
CA LEU A 100 20.93 -22.45 14.71
C LEU A 100 22.40 -22.30 15.13
N THR A 101 23.15 -23.39 15.09
CA THR A 101 24.60 -23.44 15.34
C THR A 101 25.38 -23.54 14.03
N ASP A 102 26.70 -23.32 14.06
CA ASP A 102 27.57 -23.40 12.87
C ASP A 102 27.58 -24.79 12.19
N THR A 103 27.06 -25.82 12.86
CA THR A 103 26.94 -27.20 12.37
C THR A 103 25.60 -27.51 11.69
N ALA A 104 24.71 -26.52 11.56
CA ALA A 104 23.38 -26.72 10.99
C ALA A 104 23.44 -27.08 9.49
N THR A 105 22.60 -28.04 9.09
CA THR A 105 22.46 -28.50 7.71
C THR A 105 21.50 -27.59 6.91
N ALA A 106 21.47 -27.77 5.59
CA ALA A 106 20.53 -27.05 4.73
C ALA A 106 19.06 -27.37 5.09
N GLU A 107 18.77 -28.62 5.49
CA GLU A 107 17.45 -29.00 5.98
C GLU A 107 17.08 -28.26 7.27
N ASP A 108 18.02 -28.17 8.23
CA ASP A 108 17.79 -27.46 9.51
C ASP A 108 17.48 -25.97 9.31
N ILE A 109 18.14 -25.34 8.34
CA ILE A 109 17.92 -23.93 7.96
C ILE A 109 16.49 -23.73 7.45
N GLU A 110 16.02 -24.61 6.57
CA GLU A 110 14.70 -24.50 5.96
C GLU A 110 13.58 -24.78 6.98
N GLU A 111 13.76 -25.75 7.86
CA GLU A 111 12.79 -26.06 8.92
C GLU A 111 12.69 -24.92 9.94
N ALA A 112 13.83 -24.39 10.39
CA ALA A 112 13.86 -23.25 11.30
C ALA A 112 13.18 -22.02 10.69
N TYR A 113 13.45 -21.74 9.42
CA TYR A 113 12.82 -20.65 8.67
C TYR A 113 11.29 -20.81 8.61
N LYS A 114 10.80 -21.99 8.17
CA LYS A 114 9.35 -22.26 8.08
C LYS A 114 8.64 -22.10 9.42
N ARG A 115 9.24 -22.56 10.50
CA ARG A 115 8.69 -22.43 11.86
C ARG A 115 8.62 -20.96 12.31
N LEU A 116 9.63 -20.16 11.98
CA LEU A 116 9.73 -18.78 12.41
C LEU A 116 8.85 -17.86 11.55
N ILE A 117 8.84 -18.04 10.23
CA ILE A 117 8.08 -17.17 9.32
C ILE A 117 6.56 -17.26 9.55
N VAL A 118 6.06 -18.44 9.94
CA VAL A 118 4.63 -18.63 10.29
C VAL A 118 4.25 -17.87 11.58
N LYS A 119 5.19 -17.71 12.52
CA LYS A 119 4.94 -17.01 13.80
C LYS A 119 4.98 -15.49 13.69
N VAL A 120 5.52 -14.96 12.59
CA VAL A 120 5.64 -13.52 12.36
C VAL A 120 4.30 -12.99 11.85
N HIS A 121 3.37 -12.71 12.77
CA HIS A 121 2.03 -12.21 12.45
C HIS A 121 2.00 -10.69 12.18
N PRO A 122 1.26 -10.23 11.16
CA PRO A 122 1.20 -8.82 10.74
C PRO A 122 0.62 -7.85 11.79
N ASP A 123 -0.03 -8.34 12.83
CA ASP A 123 -0.75 -7.52 13.82
C ASP A 123 0.17 -6.75 14.80
N GLN A 124 1.47 -7.03 14.78
CA GLN A 124 2.46 -6.23 15.51
C GLN A 124 3.37 -5.50 14.51
N GLN A 125 3.53 -4.19 14.70
CA GLN A 125 4.30 -3.28 13.85
C GLN A 125 5.78 -3.69 13.62
N GLY A 126 6.28 -4.75 14.28
CA GLY A 126 7.63 -5.32 14.10
C GLY A 126 7.71 -6.57 13.21
N SER A 127 6.58 -7.07 12.68
CA SER A 127 6.53 -8.33 11.93
C SER A 127 7.15 -8.23 10.53
N ASP A 128 6.93 -7.13 9.81
CA ASP A 128 7.48 -6.96 8.46
C ASP A 128 9.03 -6.87 8.48
N TRP A 129 9.57 -6.19 9.49
CA TRP A 129 11.02 -6.13 9.71
C TRP A 129 11.59 -7.50 10.10
N MET A 130 10.89 -8.25 10.97
CA MET A 130 11.32 -9.58 11.39
C MET A 130 11.26 -10.59 10.24
N ALA A 131 10.21 -10.56 9.42
CA ALA A 131 10.07 -11.39 8.23
C ALA A 131 11.19 -11.12 7.22
N THR A 132 11.50 -9.84 7.01
CA THR A 132 12.64 -9.42 6.17
C THR A 132 13.96 -9.97 6.71
N LYS A 133 14.18 -9.88 8.03
CA LYS A 133 15.39 -10.42 8.67
C LYS A 133 15.51 -11.94 8.59
N LEU A 134 14.41 -12.67 8.71
CA LEU A 134 14.38 -14.13 8.53
C LEU A 134 14.71 -14.53 7.09
N ASN A 135 14.19 -13.80 6.10
CA ASN A 135 14.52 -14.03 4.68
C ASN A 135 16.00 -13.78 4.41
N GLU A 136 16.55 -12.65 4.87
CA GLU A 136 17.98 -12.32 4.74
C GLU A 136 18.87 -13.41 5.35
N ALA A 137 18.51 -13.95 6.53
CA ALA A 137 19.27 -15.00 7.20
C ALA A 137 19.27 -16.32 6.42
N ARG A 138 18.10 -16.76 5.94
CA ARG A 138 17.98 -17.98 5.12
C ARG A 138 18.79 -17.85 3.83
N ASP A 139 18.59 -16.76 3.10
CA ASP A 139 19.21 -16.55 1.79
C ASP A 139 20.74 -16.44 1.90
N LEU A 140 21.26 -15.96 3.03
CA LEU A 140 22.71 -15.92 3.29
C LEU A 140 23.27 -17.31 3.56
N LEU A 141 22.58 -18.14 4.36
CA LEU A 141 23.06 -19.46 4.74
C LEU A 141 22.89 -20.53 3.65
N GLN A 142 22.00 -20.28 2.69
CA GLN A 142 21.78 -21.14 1.52
C GLN A 142 22.64 -20.76 0.31
N LYS A 143 23.47 -19.71 0.42
CA LYS A 143 24.36 -19.23 -0.65
C LYS A 143 25.73 -19.90 -0.62
#